data_AF-A0A9Q3EXW7-F1
#
_entry.id   AF-A0A9Q3EXW7-F1
#
_cell.length_a   1.000
_cell.length_b   1.000
_cell.length_c   1.000
_cell.angle_alpha   90.00
_cell.angle_beta   90.00
_cell.angle_gamma   90.00
#
_symmetry.space_group_name_H-M   'P 1'
#
loop_
_entity.id
_entity.type
_entity.pdbx_description
1 polymer ?
#
loop_
_entity_poly.entity_id
_entity_poly.type
_entity_poly.pdbx_seq_one_letter_code
_entity_poly.pdbx_strand_id
1 'polypeptide(L)'
;MPQDTANKNMCKHTQDAQTFLVTPAKGVAYIHGTATKMIVDNSQHPVIIESGAHCSIVARNYLDNHFPNLENPILPTKAKNFKSASGKMTSIGTIIKEIVIPHRKGNIRLNPEFVVLDDAHIKGLLLGTDYKRMYGIDIYNSKNRNITIGTLKEKKLSLDIYQIHAQDLFEELPNEFREGQISTTLTSKQKLTLLKILRKNR
;
A
#
# COMPACT_ATOMS: atom_id res chain seq x y z
N MET A 1 -39.66 41.63 -11.14
CA MET A 1 -39.53 40.68 -10.03
C MET A 1 -38.35 39.77 -10.31
N PRO A 2 -37.28 39.78 -9.50
CA PRO A 2 -36.21 38.80 -9.61
C PRO A 2 -36.68 37.50 -8.95
N GLN A 3 -36.46 36.35 -9.58
CA GLN A 3 -36.66 35.04 -8.96
C GLN A 3 -35.41 34.68 -8.16
N ASP A 4 -35.57 34.45 -6.85
CA ASP A 4 -34.54 33.94 -5.96
C ASP A 4 -34.05 32.57 -6.45
N THR A 5 -32.79 32.52 -6.87
CA THR A 5 -32.09 31.28 -7.29
C THR A 5 -31.46 30.52 -6.11
N ALA A 6 -31.94 30.75 -4.89
CA ALA A 6 -31.44 30.09 -3.69
C ALA A 6 -32.39 28.95 -3.28
N ASN A 7 -32.05 27.70 -3.68
CA ASN A 7 -32.42 26.41 -3.05
C ASN A 7 -32.68 25.26 -4.03
N LYS A 8 -31.91 25.12 -5.13
CA LYS A 8 -31.97 23.90 -5.95
C LYS A 8 -31.13 22.72 -5.44
N ASN A 9 -30.29 22.91 -4.41
CA ASN A 9 -29.34 21.89 -3.94
C ASN A 9 -29.55 21.49 -2.46
N MET A 10 -30.78 21.52 -1.94
CA MET A 10 -31.04 20.93 -0.62
C MET A 10 -31.03 19.40 -0.74
N CYS A 11 -30.05 18.74 -0.12
CA CYS A 11 -29.98 17.29 -0.02
C CYS A 11 -31.10 16.81 0.93
N LYS A 12 -32.28 16.49 0.38
CA LYS A 12 -33.48 16.23 1.19
C LYS A 12 -33.49 14.87 1.87
N HIS A 13 -32.56 13.98 1.53
CA HIS A 13 -32.51 12.60 2.02
C HIS A 13 -31.04 12.19 2.21
N THR A 14 -30.53 12.42 3.41
CA THR A 14 -29.22 11.92 3.83
C THR A 14 -29.46 10.80 4.82
N GLN A 15 -29.02 9.59 4.48
CA GLN A 15 -28.99 8.46 5.41
C GLN A 15 -27.54 8.19 5.77
N ASP A 16 -27.28 7.97 7.06
CA ASP A 16 -25.96 7.54 7.49
C ASP A 16 -25.64 6.16 6.89
N ALA A 17 -24.44 6.04 6.33
CA ALA A 17 -23.96 4.75 5.84
C ALA A 17 -23.89 3.78 7.02
N GLN A 18 -24.43 2.57 6.86
CA GLN A 18 -24.28 1.52 7.86
C GLN A 18 -22.80 1.15 7.99
N THR A 19 -22.24 1.36 9.17
CA THR A 19 -20.87 1.01 9.50
C THR A 19 -20.77 -0.49 9.75
N PHE A 20 -19.90 -1.18 9.01
CA PHE A 20 -19.55 -2.56 9.33
C PHE A 20 -18.69 -2.60 10.59
N LEU A 21 -19.28 -3.10 11.68
CA LEU A 21 -18.76 -3.70 12.92
C LEU A 21 -17.59 -3.06 13.69
N VAL A 22 -16.72 -2.22 13.11
CA VAL A 22 -15.61 -1.62 13.84
C VAL A 22 -15.29 -0.22 13.33
N THR A 23 -15.76 0.78 14.08
CA THR A 23 -15.46 2.19 13.85
C THR A 23 -14.09 2.52 14.46
N PRO A 24 -13.22 3.26 13.76
CA PRO A 24 -12.04 3.84 14.37
C PRO A 24 -12.38 4.68 15.60
N ALA A 25 -11.49 4.68 16.59
CA ALA A 25 -11.63 5.59 17.71
C ALA A 25 -11.70 7.04 17.18
N LYS A 26 -12.54 7.88 17.80
CA LYS A 26 -12.71 9.28 17.39
C LYS A 26 -11.34 9.98 17.39
N GLY A 27 -10.98 10.58 16.25
CA GLY A 27 -9.68 11.23 16.06
C GLY A 27 -8.55 10.32 15.58
N VAL A 28 -8.79 9.02 15.41
CA VAL A 28 -7.79 8.06 14.92
C VAL A 28 -8.11 7.65 13.49
N ALA A 29 -7.27 8.06 12.55
CA ALA A 29 -7.35 7.62 11.17
C ALA A 29 -6.46 6.39 10.97
N TYR A 30 -7.05 5.19 10.82
CA TYR A 30 -6.29 3.96 10.51
C TYR A 30 -5.89 3.92 9.02
N ILE A 31 -5.13 4.91 8.53
CA ILE A 31 -4.78 5.05 7.10
C ILE A 31 -3.31 4.73 6.89
N HIS A 32 -2.90 3.47 7.05
CA HIS A 32 -1.54 3.09 6.60
C HIS A 32 -1.65 1.74 5.92
N GLY A 33 -1.02 1.57 4.75
CA GLY A 33 -0.82 0.27 4.13
C GLY A 33 -0.25 -0.74 5.13
N THR A 34 -0.63 -2.00 5.01
CA THR A 34 -0.15 -3.05 5.91
C THR A 34 1.02 -3.75 5.24
N ALA A 35 2.21 -3.61 5.82
CA ALA A 35 3.38 -4.39 5.44
C ALA A 35 3.49 -5.62 6.35
N THR A 36 3.70 -6.79 5.75
CA THR A 36 3.95 -8.03 6.50
C THR A 36 5.01 -8.85 5.80
N LYS A 37 5.77 -9.66 6.55
CA LYS A 37 6.74 -10.58 5.96
C LYS A 37 5.99 -11.78 5.40
N MET A 38 6.13 -12.03 4.11
CA MET A 38 5.62 -13.22 3.44
C MET A 38 6.78 -14.00 2.84
N ILE A 39 6.57 -15.28 2.55
CA ILE A 39 7.59 -16.11 1.90
C ILE A 39 7.51 -15.85 0.40
N VAL A 40 8.61 -15.38 -0.20
CA VAL A 40 8.77 -15.16 -1.64
C VAL A 40 10.04 -15.88 -2.06
N ASP A 41 9.95 -16.75 -3.07
CA ASP A 41 11.05 -17.63 -3.51
C ASP A 41 11.79 -18.30 -2.34
N ASN A 42 11.03 -18.88 -1.40
CA ASN A 42 11.52 -19.55 -0.19
C ASN A 42 12.22 -18.67 0.85
N SER A 43 12.22 -17.35 0.70
CA SER A 43 12.81 -16.39 1.65
C SER A 43 11.78 -15.41 2.18
N GLN A 44 11.99 -14.80 3.36
CA GLN A 44 11.06 -13.80 3.89
C GLN A 44 11.29 -12.42 3.29
N HIS A 45 10.26 -11.84 2.67
CA HIS A 45 10.29 -10.50 2.09
C HIS A 45 9.14 -9.63 2.61
N PRO A 46 9.35 -8.31 2.79
CA PRO A 46 8.27 -7.37 3.04
C PRO A 46 7.30 -7.34 1.84
N VAL A 47 6.03 -7.60 2.13
CA VAL A 47 4.92 -7.44 1.18
C VAL A 47 3.98 -6.37 1.72
N ILE A 48 3.82 -5.31 0.95
CA ILE A 48 3.00 -4.14 1.27
C ILE A 48 1.65 -4.31 0.57
N ILE A 49 0.58 -4.38 1.33
CA ILE A 49 -0.77 -4.46 0.79
C ILE A 49 -1.36 -3.04 0.73
N GLU A 50 -1.49 -2.50 -0.48
CA GLU A 50 -1.82 -1.09 -0.70
C GLU A 50 -3.14 -0.94 -1.49
N SER A 51 -4.09 -0.20 -0.94
CA SER A 51 -5.37 0.12 -1.60
C SER A 51 -5.26 1.28 -2.57
N GLY A 52 -4.30 2.19 -2.40
CA GLY A 52 -4.06 3.33 -3.27
C GLY A 52 -3.37 2.97 -4.58
N ALA A 53 -2.81 1.76 -4.70
CA ALA A 53 -2.13 1.31 -5.89
C ALA A 53 -3.08 0.53 -6.80
N HIS A 54 -3.18 0.94 -8.07
CA HIS A 54 -4.00 0.25 -9.06
C HIS A 54 -3.41 -1.14 -9.40
N CYS A 55 -2.09 -1.21 -9.57
CA CYS A 55 -1.37 -2.44 -9.91
C CYS A 55 -0.32 -2.79 -8.86
N SER A 56 0.05 -4.07 -8.84
CA SER A 56 1.14 -4.59 -8.05
C SER A 56 2.48 -4.24 -8.69
N ILE A 57 3.42 -3.77 -7.88
CA ILE A 57 4.72 -3.27 -8.35
C ILE A 57 5.88 -3.75 -7.50
N VAL A 58 7.08 -3.70 -8.07
CA VAL A 58 8.34 -3.86 -7.36
C VAL A 58 9.36 -2.86 -7.89
N ALA A 59 10.19 -2.32 -7.00
CA ALA A 59 11.27 -1.42 -7.40
C ALA A 59 12.46 -2.20 -7.98
N ARG A 60 13.09 -1.67 -9.02
CA ARG A 60 14.24 -2.31 -9.69
C ARG A 60 15.40 -2.54 -8.72
N ASN A 61 15.72 -1.56 -7.89
CA ASN A 61 16.78 -1.67 -6.88
C ASN A 61 16.52 -2.79 -5.86
N TYR A 62 15.28 -2.93 -5.40
CA TYR A 62 14.87 -4.00 -4.48
C TYR A 62 15.03 -5.36 -5.16
N LEU A 63 14.59 -5.44 -6.42
CA LEU A 63 14.69 -6.65 -7.21
C LEU A 63 16.15 -7.10 -7.39
N ASP A 64 17.05 -6.18 -7.74
CA ASP A 64 18.46 -6.48 -7.99
C ASP A 64 19.20 -6.93 -6.72
N ASN A 65 18.86 -6.33 -5.57
CA ASN A 65 19.49 -6.65 -4.30
C ASN A 65 19.02 -7.99 -3.71
N HIS A 66 17.78 -8.38 -3.98
CA HIS A 66 17.15 -9.54 -3.33
C HIS A 66 16.92 -10.73 -4.25
N PHE A 67 16.92 -10.51 -5.58
CA PHE A 67 16.70 -11.54 -6.59
C PHE A 67 17.68 -11.38 -7.77
N PRO A 68 19.01 -11.43 -7.53
CA PRO A 68 20.03 -11.11 -8.52
C PRO A 68 20.06 -12.09 -9.72
N ASN A 69 19.57 -13.32 -9.53
CA ASN A 69 19.54 -14.37 -10.55
C ASN A 69 18.10 -14.65 -11.00
N LEU A 70 17.35 -13.63 -11.44
CA LEU A 70 16.03 -13.85 -12.01
C LEU A 70 16.11 -14.82 -13.20
N GLU A 71 15.70 -16.06 -12.96
CA GLU A 71 15.66 -17.11 -13.98
C GLU A 71 14.67 -16.78 -15.11
N ASN A 72 13.67 -15.93 -14.82
CA ASN A 72 12.70 -15.46 -15.80
C ASN A 72 13.09 -14.08 -16.35
N PRO A 73 13.11 -13.88 -17.68
CA PRO A 73 13.33 -12.56 -18.25
C PRO A 73 12.20 -11.62 -17.84
N ILE A 74 12.54 -10.36 -17.61
CA ILE A 74 11.56 -9.30 -17.47
C ILE A 74 10.71 -9.28 -18.74
N LEU A 75 9.42 -9.57 -18.60
CA LEU A 75 8.49 -9.61 -19.71
C LEU A 75 8.08 -8.18 -20.10
N PRO A 76 7.78 -7.90 -21.38
CA PRO A 76 7.36 -6.57 -21.79
C PRO A 76 6.01 -6.19 -21.17
N THR A 77 5.94 -5.02 -20.55
CA THR A 77 4.69 -4.47 -20.02
C THR A 77 3.80 -3.96 -21.14
N LYS A 78 2.51 -4.34 -21.14
CA LYS A 78 1.51 -3.82 -22.10
C LYS A 78 1.10 -2.36 -21.82
N ALA A 79 1.13 -1.96 -20.55
CA ALA A 79 0.81 -0.60 -20.11
C ALA A 79 2.02 0.35 -20.30
N LYS A 80 1.76 1.51 -20.90
CA LYS A 80 2.83 2.49 -21.23
C LYS A 80 2.97 3.65 -20.23
N ASN A 81 1.99 3.84 -19.34
CA ASN A 81 1.91 5.03 -18.49
C ASN A 81 1.61 4.65 -17.05
N PHE A 82 2.64 4.63 -16.22
CA PHE A 82 2.52 4.52 -14.76
C PHE A 82 2.65 5.90 -14.13
N LYS A 83 1.86 6.14 -13.08
CA LYS A 83 1.85 7.41 -12.34
C LYS A 83 1.74 7.14 -10.85
N SER A 84 2.53 7.87 -10.08
CA SER A 84 2.43 8.00 -8.63
C SER A 84 1.89 9.39 -8.27
N ALA A 85 1.74 9.65 -6.97
CA ALA A 85 1.50 11.00 -6.47
C ALA A 85 2.65 11.98 -6.79
N SER A 86 3.88 11.46 -6.97
CA SER A 86 5.08 12.24 -7.28
C SER A 86 5.30 12.49 -8.78
N GLY A 87 4.57 11.82 -9.66
CA GLY A 87 4.62 12.08 -11.10
C GLY A 87 4.53 10.83 -11.97
N LYS A 88 5.12 10.89 -13.16
CA LYS A 88 5.22 9.75 -14.08
C LYS A 88 6.30 8.79 -13.58
N MET A 89 6.04 7.49 -13.74
CA MET A 89 6.99 6.42 -13.40
C MET A 89 7.45 5.66 -14.65
N THR A 90 8.64 5.08 -14.57
CA THR A 90 9.31 4.38 -15.66
C THR A 90 9.23 2.87 -15.43
N SER A 91 8.48 2.17 -16.27
CA SER A 91 8.37 0.71 -16.21
C SER A 91 9.41 0.01 -17.09
N ILE A 92 10.08 -0.99 -16.53
CA ILE A 92 11.07 -1.82 -17.23
C ILE A 92 10.39 -3.04 -17.87
N GLY A 93 9.39 -3.59 -17.19
CA GLY A 93 8.61 -4.75 -17.64
C GLY A 93 7.84 -5.37 -16.49
N THR A 94 7.51 -6.66 -16.60
CA THR A 94 6.83 -7.41 -15.55
C THR A 94 7.57 -8.69 -15.17
N ILE A 95 7.36 -9.12 -13.93
CA ILE A 95 7.87 -10.39 -13.39
C ILE A 95 6.78 -11.09 -12.60
N ILE A 96 6.83 -12.40 -12.52
CA ILE A 96 5.94 -13.18 -11.65
C ILE A 96 6.76 -13.63 -10.43
N LYS A 97 6.21 -13.45 -9.23
CA LYS A 97 6.82 -13.94 -7.99
C LYS A 97 5.79 -14.73 -7.18
N GLU A 98 6.15 -15.95 -6.81
CA GLU A 98 5.33 -16.76 -5.92
C GLU A 98 5.39 -16.18 -4.51
N ILE A 99 4.21 -15.92 -3.92
CA ILE A 99 4.07 -15.53 -2.53
C ILE A 99 3.36 -16.63 -1.78
N VAL A 100 4.04 -17.21 -0.79
CA VAL A 100 3.48 -18.20 0.13
C VAL A 100 3.23 -17.55 1.49
N ILE A 101 2.01 -17.72 1.96
CA ILE A 101 1.54 -17.22 3.25
C ILE A 101 1.28 -18.42 4.14
N PRO A 102 2.12 -18.66 5.17
CA PRO A 102 1.88 -19.70 6.14
C PRO A 102 0.55 -19.49 6.86
N HIS A 103 -0.24 -20.55 6.97
CA HIS A 103 -1.51 -20.49 7.69
C HIS A 103 -1.80 -21.84 8.35
N ARG A 104 -2.42 -21.82 9.53
CA ARG A 104 -2.61 -22.99 10.40
C ARG A 104 -3.44 -24.11 9.75
N LYS A 105 -4.31 -23.78 8.78
CA LYS A 105 -5.13 -24.75 8.04
C LYS A 105 -4.50 -25.17 6.71
N GLY A 106 -3.23 -24.85 6.48
CA GLY A 106 -2.53 -25.04 5.21
C GLY A 106 -2.09 -23.71 4.61
N ASN A 107 -0.95 -23.73 3.93
CA ASN A 107 -0.34 -22.55 3.32
C ASN A 107 -1.19 -22.05 2.15
N ILE A 108 -1.22 -20.73 1.97
CA ILE A 108 -1.89 -20.07 0.86
C ILE A 108 -0.82 -19.59 -0.12
N ARG A 109 -1.00 -19.89 -1.40
CA ARG A 109 -0.09 -19.48 -2.47
C ARG A 109 -0.78 -18.44 -3.36
N LEU A 110 -0.07 -17.35 -3.64
CA LEU A 110 -0.43 -16.32 -4.61
C LEU A 110 0.64 -16.28 -5.71
N ASN A 111 0.25 -16.08 -6.96
CA ASN A 111 1.19 -15.89 -8.08
C ASN A 111 0.97 -14.52 -8.75
N PRO A 112 1.22 -13.41 -8.04
CA PRO A 112 1.13 -12.07 -8.60
C PRO A 112 2.19 -11.77 -9.65
N GLU A 113 1.78 -11.07 -10.69
CA GLU A 113 2.63 -10.37 -11.64
C GLU A 113 2.88 -8.95 -11.14
N PHE A 114 4.14 -8.57 -11.02
CA PHE A 114 4.58 -7.24 -10.59
C PHE A 114 5.12 -6.46 -11.77
N VAL A 115 4.71 -5.21 -11.88
CA VAL A 115 5.40 -4.25 -12.74
C VAL A 115 6.70 -3.83 -12.07
N VAL A 116 7.81 -4.00 -12.78
CA VAL A 116 9.12 -3.52 -12.34
C VAL A 116 9.23 -2.05 -12.71
N LEU A 117 9.40 -1.20 -11.70
CA LEU A 117 9.57 0.24 -11.88
C LEU A 117 11.01 0.65 -11.55
N ASP A 118 11.62 1.42 -12.44
CA ASP A 118 13.02 1.85 -12.33
C ASP A 118 13.20 2.95 -11.28
N ASP A 119 12.24 3.87 -11.22
CA ASP A 119 12.23 5.08 -10.39
C ASP A 119 11.41 4.93 -9.10
N ALA A 120 11.01 3.70 -8.75
CA ALA A 120 10.31 3.44 -7.50
C ALA A 120 11.29 3.31 -6.32
N HIS A 121 10.87 3.77 -5.13
CA HIS A 121 11.67 3.72 -3.90
C HIS A 121 11.10 2.76 -2.83
N ILE A 122 10.42 1.70 -3.26
CA ILE A 122 9.74 0.76 -2.35
C ILE A 122 10.71 -0.32 -1.87
N LYS A 123 10.77 -0.55 -0.55
CA LYS A 123 11.58 -1.59 0.09
C LYS A 123 10.80 -2.89 0.31
N GLY A 124 10.29 -3.45 -0.78
CA GLY A 124 9.46 -4.66 -0.75
C GLY A 124 8.68 -4.87 -2.02
N LEU A 125 7.81 -5.87 -2.01
CA LEU A 125 6.82 -6.09 -3.06
C LEU A 125 5.51 -5.40 -2.68
N LEU A 126 4.94 -4.60 -3.57
CA LEU A 126 3.66 -3.94 -3.33
C LEU A 126 2.55 -4.71 -4.05
N LEU A 127 1.59 -5.22 -3.27
CA LEU A 127 0.34 -5.79 -3.77
C LEU A 127 -0.73 -4.71 -3.88
N GLY A 128 -1.08 -4.39 -5.12
CA GLY A 128 -2.09 -3.41 -5.48
C GLY A 128 -3.50 -3.99 -5.52
N THR A 129 -4.44 -3.15 -5.95
CA THR A 129 -5.85 -3.52 -6.02
C THR A 129 -6.18 -4.57 -7.07
N ASP A 130 -5.34 -4.72 -8.11
CA ASP A 130 -5.39 -5.79 -9.10
C ASP A 130 -5.44 -7.18 -8.47
N TYR A 131 -4.52 -7.47 -7.55
CA TYR A 131 -4.44 -8.77 -6.88
C TYR A 131 -5.21 -8.82 -5.56
N LYS A 132 -5.39 -7.67 -4.88
CA LYS A 132 -6.27 -7.64 -3.70
C LYS A 132 -7.70 -8.05 -4.04
N ARG A 133 -8.26 -7.54 -5.13
CA ARG A 133 -9.62 -7.92 -5.56
C ARG A 133 -9.65 -9.38 -6.03
N MET A 134 -8.67 -9.79 -6.82
CA MET A 134 -8.59 -11.15 -7.37
C MET A 134 -8.57 -12.22 -6.28
N TYR A 135 -7.79 -12.01 -5.22
CA TYR A 135 -7.65 -12.97 -4.13
C TYR A 135 -8.57 -12.69 -2.93
N GLY A 136 -9.42 -11.65 -2.99
CA GLY A 136 -10.28 -11.24 -1.89
C GLY A 136 -9.49 -10.87 -0.62
N ILE A 137 -8.41 -10.12 -0.80
CA ILE A 137 -7.54 -9.64 0.29
C ILE A 137 -8.17 -8.40 0.92
N ASP A 138 -8.68 -8.56 2.13
CA ASP A 138 -9.25 -7.45 2.92
C ASP A 138 -8.39 -7.16 4.13
N ILE A 139 -8.15 -5.86 4.37
CA ILE A 139 -7.50 -5.35 5.57
C ILE A 139 -8.60 -4.81 6.47
N TYR A 140 -8.87 -5.50 7.58
CA TYR A 140 -9.79 -5.02 8.59
C TYR A 140 -9.04 -4.12 9.57
N ASN A 141 -9.28 -2.82 9.44
CA ASN A 141 -8.81 -1.80 10.37
C ASN A 141 -9.74 -1.74 11.60
N SER A 142 -9.65 -2.76 12.44
CA SER A 142 -10.35 -2.85 13.73
C SER A 142 -9.43 -2.42 14.89
N LYS A 143 -9.80 -2.67 16.15
CA LYS A 143 -8.89 -2.52 17.32
C LYS A 143 -7.54 -3.23 17.08
N ASN A 144 -7.55 -4.33 16.33
CA ASN A 144 -6.37 -5.02 15.81
C ASN A 144 -6.43 -5.04 14.27
N ARG A 145 -5.32 -4.76 13.59
CA ARG A 145 -5.23 -4.96 12.14
C ARG A 145 -5.20 -6.44 11.83
N ASN A 146 -6.19 -6.92 11.08
CA ASN A 146 -6.26 -8.31 10.60
C ASN A 146 -6.32 -8.30 9.07
N ILE A 147 -5.54 -9.15 8.42
CA ILE A 147 -5.64 -9.39 6.98
C ILE A 147 -6.44 -10.67 6.79
N THR A 148 -7.39 -10.66 5.88
CA THR A 148 -8.05 -11.88 5.42
C THR A 148 -7.83 -12.09 3.94
N ILE A 149 -7.81 -13.34 3.51
CA ILE A 149 -7.74 -13.74 2.10
C ILE A 149 -8.89 -14.69 1.80
N GLY A 150 -9.57 -14.47 0.69
CA GLY A 150 -10.65 -15.34 0.21
C GLY A 150 -11.80 -14.55 -0.41
N THR A 151 -12.28 -15.03 -1.55
CA THR A 151 -13.34 -14.36 -2.33
C THR A 151 -14.75 -14.66 -1.82
N LEU A 152 -14.95 -15.77 -1.11
CA LEU A 152 -16.22 -16.14 -0.50
C LEU A 152 -16.17 -15.83 1.01
N LYS A 153 -17.19 -15.12 1.53
CA LYS A 153 -17.26 -14.71 2.95
C LYS A 153 -17.04 -15.89 3.91
N GLU A 154 -17.55 -17.07 3.59
CA GLU A 154 -17.45 -18.29 4.41
C GLU A 154 -16.09 -18.99 4.32
N LYS A 155 -15.26 -18.66 3.32
CA LYS A 155 -13.94 -19.27 3.09
C LYS A 155 -12.79 -18.29 3.34
N LYS A 156 -13.06 -17.13 3.95
CA LYS A 156 -12.03 -16.16 4.30
C LYS A 156 -11.12 -16.70 5.40
N LEU A 157 -9.83 -16.70 5.12
CA LEU A 157 -8.78 -17.11 6.05
C LEU A 157 -8.19 -15.85 6.68
N SER A 158 -8.18 -15.78 8.01
CA SER A 158 -7.47 -14.73 8.74
C SER A 158 -5.99 -15.06 8.81
N LEU A 159 -5.15 -14.10 8.45
CA LEU A 159 -3.70 -14.24 8.54
C LEU A 159 -3.22 -13.77 9.90
N ASP A 160 -2.36 -14.58 10.52
CA ASP A 160 -1.53 -14.15 11.64
C ASP A 160 -0.50 -13.15 11.08
N ILE A 161 -0.81 -11.85 11.15
CA ILE A 161 0.09 -10.82 10.62
C ILE A 161 1.33 -10.77 11.52
N TYR A 162 2.49 -11.14 10.99
CA TYR A 162 3.76 -10.66 11.53
C TYR A 162 3.81 -9.17 11.24
N GLN A 163 3.42 -8.36 12.23
CA GLN A 163 3.46 -6.90 12.11
C GLN A 163 4.91 -6.50 11.87
N ILE A 164 5.20 -5.99 10.68
CA ILE A 164 6.34 -5.09 10.55
C ILE A 164 5.80 -3.78 11.10
N HIS A 165 6.33 -3.30 12.23
CA HIS A 165 5.96 -1.97 12.69
C HIS A 165 6.36 -1.00 11.58
N ALA A 166 5.43 -0.14 11.16
CA ALA A 166 5.70 0.84 10.11
C ALA A 166 6.98 1.63 10.42
N GLN A 167 7.27 1.87 11.71
CA GLN A 167 8.54 2.42 12.19
C GLN A 167 9.77 1.80 11.52
N ASP A 168 9.84 0.48 11.41
CA ASP A 168 11.03 -0.27 10.96
C ASP A 168 11.31 -0.09 9.45
N LEU A 169 10.29 0.25 8.65
CA LEU A 169 10.44 0.58 7.22
C LEU A 169 10.95 2.01 6.98
N PHE A 170 10.71 2.92 7.94
CA PHE A 170 11.02 4.35 7.85
C PHE A 170 12.27 4.77 8.65
N GLU A 171 13.00 3.83 9.27
CA GLU A 171 14.20 4.17 10.05
C GLU A 171 15.42 4.61 9.22
N GLU A 172 15.41 4.38 7.90
CA GLU A 172 16.42 4.93 6.98
C GLU A 172 15.94 6.27 6.36
N LEU A 173 15.62 7.23 7.21
CA LEU A 173 15.25 8.60 6.81
C LEU A 173 16.48 9.53 6.78
N PRO A 174 17.30 9.45 5.72
CA PRO A 174 17.85 10.69 5.13
C PRO A 174 17.37 10.96 3.70
N ASN A 175 16.96 9.94 2.94
CA ASN A 175 16.77 10.08 1.48
C ASN A 175 15.32 10.32 1.02
N GLU A 176 14.32 10.04 1.85
CA GLU A 176 12.89 10.22 1.51
C GLU A 176 12.44 11.70 1.58
N PHE A 177 13.36 12.63 1.88
CA PHE A 177 13.13 14.08 1.89
C PHE A 177 12.87 14.72 0.52
N ARG A 178 12.89 13.94 -0.57
CA ARG A 178 12.56 14.44 -1.91
C ARG A 178 11.06 14.41 -2.24
N GLU A 179 10.24 13.66 -1.50
CA GLU A 179 8.85 13.39 -1.93
C GLU A 179 7.76 14.14 -1.13
N GLY A 180 8.08 14.67 0.04
CA GLY A 180 7.17 15.59 0.72
C GLY A 180 7.18 16.95 0.01
N GLN A 181 6.01 17.45 -0.42
CA GLN A 181 5.82 18.87 -0.80
C GLN A 181 5.94 19.78 0.43
N ILE A 182 7.01 19.65 1.22
CA ILE A 182 7.35 20.64 2.23
C ILE A 182 7.90 21.83 1.47
N SER A 183 7.23 22.97 1.62
CA SER A 183 7.51 24.21 0.89
C SER A 183 8.99 24.42 0.59
N THR A 184 9.31 24.72 -0.67
CA THR A 184 10.67 25.03 -1.14
C THR A 184 11.24 26.30 -0.50
N THR A 185 10.37 27.13 0.09
CA THR A 185 10.76 28.34 0.81
C THR A 185 11.29 28.09 2.22
N LEU A 186 11.16 26.86 2.75
CA LEU A 186 11.66 26.53 4.09
C LEU A 186 13.12 26.07 4.04
N THR A 187 13.93 26.67 4.91
CA THR A 187 15.32 26.22 5.14
C THR A 187 15.37 24.83 5.79
N SER A 188 16.48 24.12 5.63
CA SER A 188 16.68 22.79 6.23
C SER A 188 16.44 22.77 7.74
N LYS A 189 16.82 23.85 8.44
CA LYS A 189 16.60 24.01 9.90
C LYS A 189 15.13 24.14 10.24
N GLN A 190 14.34 24.87 9.45
CA GLN A 190 12.89 25.02 9.65
C GLN A 190 12.14 23.72 9.37
N LYS A 191 12.53 22.99 8.31
CA LYS A 191 11.96 21.67 8.01
C LYS A 191 12.20 20.69 9.16
N LEU A 192 13.41 20.68 9.74
CA LEU A 192 13.75 19.84 10.88
C LEU A 192 12.95 20.20 12.15
N THR A 193 12.76 21.49 12.41
CA THR A 193 11.97 21.96 13.56
C THR A 193 10.48 21.61 13.39
N LEU A 194 9.92 21.78 12.19
CA LEU A 194 8.55 21.38 11.89
C LEU A 194 8.34 19.88 12.14
N LEU A 195 9.29 19.05 11.72
CA LEU A 195 9.25 17.61 11.99
C LEU A 195 9.26 17.27 13.47
N LYS A 196 10.09 17.96 14.26
CA LYS A 196 10.12 17.77 15.72
C LYS A 196 8.78 18.14 16.36
N ILE A 197 8.14 19.21 15.89
CA ILE A 197 6.81 19.64 16.39
C ILE A 197 5.72 18.64 15.98
N LEU A 198 5.69 18.22 14.71
CA LEU A 198 4.72 17.23 14.22
C LEU A 198 4.89 15.87 14.90
N ARG A 199 6.12 15.49 15.29
CA ARG A 199 6.40 14.29 16.09
C ARG A 199 5.99 14.44 17.56
N LYS A 200 6.13 15.63 18.14
CA LYS A 200 5.80 15.88 19.56
C LYS A 200 4.29 15.96 19.83
N ASN A 201 3.49 16.17 18.79
CA ASN A 201 2.02 16.20 18.84
C ASN A 201 1.37 14.90 18.31
N ARG A 202 2.12 13.79 18.24
CA ARG A 202 1.58 12.45 17.98
C ARG A 202 1.36 11.69 19.27
#